data_AF-A0AAE1FUE2-F1
#
_entry.id   AF-A0AAE1FUE2-F1
#
_cell.length_a   1.000
_cell.length_b   1.000
_cell.length_c   1.000
_cell.angle_alpha   90.00
_cell.angle_beta   90.00
_cell.angle_gamma   90.00
#
_symmetry.space_group_name_H-M   'P 1'
#
loop_
_entity.id
_entity.type
_entity.pdbx_description
1 polymer ?
#
loop_
_entity_poly.entity_id
_entity_poly.type
_entity_poly.pdbx_seq_one_letter_code
_entity_poly.pdbx_strand_id
1 'polypeptide(L)'
;MHLRAMLDCLPIFVAAGHYNYLISAYLYLQEMCQLDTRHPDVYDKFCRGFQVIRRSNQSWAGLSSDLVIEQTLMRSLKSSGGLTHGSGMTEEMRALWTMSIPITSEYNNAMQEFNYLTYTTSEQHRESSEARVKRDHSDLEKIKEKLSTCTPFSPDPSLKNIVTGVVAKEDVNVHEFETVGNEIGEKMIGKPVFGISFKWKDRAKTLADDSTVKVAQDRTIDPALLFQRFLIMSKTGQFSLEDVMSYELCSFPAALFEGKEIFRKANKPQLAQAVIDFSSKKSDKTVLDSIPPTEHYVFDGGSLVHRLAWKKGDSYGAIAQSYADFTVCLYGKATVVFDGYREGPSIKDNTHQRRGENTHPIVNFNAETEFVGRKDDFLSRSCNKQGLINLMTEKLEKKGCSVINASGDTDVDIVKAAVKASEHRPKTLIGEDTDLLILLFY
;
A
#
# COMPACT_ATOMS: atom_id res chain seq x y z
N MET A 1 10.29 -24.53 -27.40
CA MET A 1 10.08 -23.27 -26.65
C MET A 1 9.57 -23.54 -25.24
N HIS A 2 8.42 -24.19 -25.04
CA HIS A 2 7.84 -24.49 -23.72
C HIS A 2 8.79 -25.19 -22.73
N LEU A 3 9.33 -26.37 -23.10
CA LEU A 3 10.24 -27.12 -22.21
C LEU A 3 11.52 -26.34 -21.89
N ARG A 4 11.99 -25.52 -22.83
CA ARG A 4 13.17 -24.68 -22.59
C ARG A 4 12.86 -23.57 -21.57
N ALA A 5 11.72 -22.90 -21.71
CA ALA A 5 11.28 -21.90 -20.74
C ALA A 5 11.09 -22.50 -19.33
N MET A 6 10.50 -23.70 -19.23
CA MET A 6 10.38 -24.41 -17.96
C MET A 6 11.73 -24.78 -17.35
N LEU A 7 12.71 -25.16 -18.18
CA LEU A 7 14.08 -25.42 -17.74
C LEU A 7 14.75 -24.16 -17.21
N ASP A 8 14.62 -23.04 -17.93
CA ASP A 8 15.19 -21.74 -17.53
C ASP A 8 14.54 -21.19 -16.24
N CYS A 9 13.32 -21.64 -15.89
CA CYS A 9 12.64 -21.29 -14.63
C CYS A 9 13.11 -22.08 -13.41
N LEU A 10 13.79 -23.24 -13.58
CA LEU A 10 14.17 -24.07 -12.42
C LEU A 10 15.03 -23.32 -11.40
N PRO A 11 16.07 -22.55 -11.80
CA PRO A 11 16.88 -21.80 -10.85
C PRO A 11 16.06 -20.75 -10.08
N ILE A 12 15.05 -20.17 -10.72
CA ILE A 12 14.17 -19.16 -10.12
C ILE A 12 13.36 -19.79 -8.98
N PHE A 13 12.81 -21.00 -9.17
CA PHE A 13 12.06 -21.69 -8.12
C PHE A 13 12.92 -22.00 -6.90
N VAL A 14 14.18 -22.39 -7.10
CA VAL A 14 15.13 -22.60 -6.00
C VAL A 14 15.41 -21.30 -5.28
N ALA A 15 15.80 -20.25 -6.02
CA ALA A 15 16.22 -18.99 -5.45
C ALA A 15 15.09 -18.31 -4.67
N ALA A 16 13.84 -18.46 -5.11
CA ALA A 16 12.66 -17.98 -4.41
C ALA A 16 12.22 -18.87 -3.21
N GLY A 17 12.80 -20.06 -3.04
CA GLY A 17 12.42 -21.02 -2.00
C GLY A 17 11.12 -21.78 -2.30
N HIS A 18 10.71 -21.83 -3.57
CA HIS A 18 9.48 -22.48 -4.05
C HIS A 18 9.72 -23.95 -4.41
N TYR A 19 10.17 -24.75 -3.44
CA TYR A 19 10.64 -26.12 -3.67
C TYR A 19 9.59 -27.10 -4.21
N ASN A 20 8.32 -26.92 -3.87
CA ASN A 20 7.25 -27.75 -4.42
C ASN A 20 7.07 -27.53 -5.92
N TYR A 21 7.20 -26.28 -6.38
CA TYR A 21 7.18 -25.93 -7.79
C TYR A 21 8.43 -26.46 -8.50
N LEU A 22 9.60 -26.36 -7.86
CA LEU A 22 10.85 -26.95 -8.37
C LEU A 22 10.70 -28.45 -8.62
N ILE A 23 10.26 -29.23 -7.61
CA ILE A 23 10.08 -30.68 -7.74
C ILE A 23 9.11 -30.99 -8.88
N SER A 24 7.96 -30.31 -8.90
CA SER A 24 6.91 -30.56 -9.89
C SER A 24 7.38 -30.22 -11.31
N ALA A 25 8.06 -29.08 -11.48
CA ALA A 25 8.60 -28.64 -12.76
C ALA A 25 9.73 -29.56 -13.26
N TYR A 26 10.61 -30.01 -12.36
CA TYR A 26 11.69 -30.93 -12.69
C TYR A 26 11.16 -32.29 -13.16
N LEU A 27 10.19 -32.85 -12.43
CA LEU A 27 9.52 -34.10 -12.82
C LEU A 27 8.78 -33.95 -14.15
N TYR A 28 8.06 -32.83 -14.31
CA TYR A 28 7.38 -32.51 -15.55
C TYR A 28 8.35 -32.47 -16.75
N LEU A 29 9.51 -31.84 -16.60
CA LEU A 29 10.53 -31.80 -17.64
C LEU A 29 11.05 -33.20 -17.99
N GLN A 30 11.34 -34.03 -16.99
CA GLN A 30 11.80 -35.40 -17.22
C GLN A 30 10.79 -36.23 -18.02
N GLU A 31 9.51 -36.20 -17.63
CA GLU A 31 8.46 -36.94 -18.33
C GLU A 31 8.22 -36.38 -19.74
N MET A 32 8.19 -35.05 -19.91
CA MET A 32 7.98 -34.44 -21.21
C MET A 32 9.14 -34.66 -22.19
N CYS A 33 10.38 -34.76 -21.70
CA CYS A 33 11.54 -35.10 -22.53
C CYS A 33 11.55 -36.55 -23.01
N GLN A 34 10.78 -37.44 -22.37
CA GLN A 34 10.66 -38.86 -22.73
C GLN A 34 9.24 -39.21 -23.19
N LEU A 35 8.42 -38.19 -23.51
CA LEU A 35 7.00 -38.38 -23.79
C LEU A 35 6.77 -39.26 -25.03
N ASP A 36 7.59 -39.09 -26.06
CA ASP A 36 7.55 -39.83 -27.32
C ASP A 36 7.82 -41.34 -27.14
N THR A 37 8.68 -41.68 -26.19
CA THR A 37 9.17 -43.03 -25.95
C THR A 37 8.35 -43.76 -24.88
N ARG A 38 8.01 -43.09 -23.77
CA ARG A 38 7.23 -43.69 -22.68
C ARG A 38 5.73 -43.70 -22.94
N HIS A 39 5.21 -42.67 -23.60
CA HIS A 39 3.77 -42.48 -23.83
C HIS A 39 3.49 -42.02 -25.27
N PRO A 40 3.80 -42.86 -26.28
CA PRO A 40 3.71 -42.49 -27.69
C PRO A 40 2.30 -42.04 -28.11
N ASP A 41 1.25 -42.58 -27.48
CA ASP A 41 -0.15 -42.20 -27.73
C ASP A 41 -0.47 -40.79 -27.19
N VAL A 42 0.08 -40.43 -26.03
CA VAL A 42 -0.04 -39.08 -25.46
C VAL A 42 0.78 -38.09 -26.28
N TYR A 43 1.97 -38.48 -26.72
CA TYR A 43 2.81 -37.67 -27.60
C TYR A 43 2.11 -37.34 -28.92
N ASP A 44 1.50 -38.33 -29.58
CA ASP A 44 0.72 -38.11 -30.81
C ASP A 44 -0.46 -37.13 -30.57
N LYS A 45 -1.21 -37.32 -29.49
CA LYS A 45 -2.30 -36.38 -29.10
C LYS A 45 -1.77 -34.97 -28.83
N PHE A 46 -0.62 -34.85 -28.16
CA PHE A 46 0.03 -33.57 -27.88
C PHE A 46 0.50 -32.87 -29.17
N CYS A 47 1.11 -33.61 -30.11
CA CYS A 47 1.48 -33.07 -31.43
C CYS A 47 0.26 -32.62 -32.23
N ARG A 48 -0.89 -33.29 -32.06
CA ARG A 48 -2.16 -32.90 -32.68
C ARG A 48 -2.88 -31.73 -31.97
N GLY A 49 -2.34 -31.21 -30.88
CA GLY A 49 -2.88 -30.03 -30.20
C GLY A 49 -3.91 -30.30 -29.10
N PHE A 50 -4.06 -31.54 -28.63
CA PHE A 50 -5.07 -31.92 -27.63
C PHE A 50 -4.79 -31.36 -26.22
N GLN A 51 -3.65 -30.72 -26.01
CA GLN A 51 -3.29 -30.03 -24.76
C GLN A 51 -4.02 -28.69 -24.56
N VAL A 52 -4.67 -28.16 -25.60
CA VAL A 52 -5.49 -26.95 -25.51
C VAL A 52 -6.94 -27.26 -25.88
N ILE A 53 -7.86 -26.69 -25.12
CA ILE A 53 -9.29 -26.72 -25.40
C ILE A 53 -9.63 -25.47 -26.21
N ARG A 54 -10.30 -25.66 -27.34
CA ARG A 54 -10.85 -24.58 -28.16
C ARG A 54 -12.37 -24.66 -28.13
N ARG A 55 -13.02 -23.57 -27.68
CA ARG A 55 -14.49 -23.44 -27.69
C ARG A 55 -15.01 -22.59 -28.85
N SER A 56 -14.12 -21.92 -29.57
CA SER A 56 -14.42 -21.13 -30.77
C SER A 56 -13.33 -21.33 -31.84
N ASN A 57 -13.68 -20.99 -33.08
CA ASN A 57 -12.76 -21.02 -34.21
C ASN A 57 -11.84 -19.79 -34.30
N GLN A 58 -11.92 -18.89 -33.33
CA GLN A 58 -11.09 -17.68 -33.29
C GLN A 58 -9.60 -18.02 -33.16
N SER A 59 -8.76 -17.14 -33.70
CA SER A 59 -7.32 -17.21 -33.56
C SER A 59 -6.92 -17.07 -32.09
N TRP A 60 -5.94 -17.86 -31.65
CA TRP A 60 -5.42 -17.85 -30.27
C TRP A 60 -6.45 -18.16 -29.15
N ALA A 61 -7.59 -18.75 -29.49
CA ALA A 61 -8.63 -19.15 -28.53
C ALA A 61 -8.36 -20.48 -27.80
N GLY A 62 -7.13 -21.02 -27.90
CA GLY A 62 -6.73 -22.23 -27.21
C GLY A 62 -6.40 -21.94 -25.75
N LEU A 63 -7.12 -22.56 -24.82
CA LEU A 63 -6.89 -22.42 -23.38
C LEU A 63 -6.46 -23.78 -22.80
N SER A 64 -5.65 -23.77 -21.75
CA SER A 64 -5.35 -25.02 -21.03
C SER A 64 -6.61 -25.56 -20.35
N SER A 65 -6.66 -26.87 -20.13
CA SER A 65 -7.81 -27.53 -19.49
C SER A 65 -8.14 -26.94 -18.13
N ASP A 66 -7.12 -26.71 -17.30
CA ASP A 66 -7.27 -26.10 -15.98
C ASP A 66 -7.89 -24.69 -16.07
N LEU A 67 -7.41 -23.87 -17.01
CA LEU A 67 -7.92 -22.51 -17.22
C LEU A 67 -9.37 -22.52 -17.71
N VAL A 68 -9.76 -23.50 -18.55
CA VAL A 68 -11.16 -23.68 -18.95
C VAL A 68 -12.01 -24.11 -17.75
N ILE A 69 -11.54 -25.06 -16.95
CA ILE A 69 -12.25 -25.47 -15.74
C ILE A 69 -12.45 -24.26 -14.83
N GLU A 70 -11.39 -23.52 -14.52
CA GLU A 70 -11.47 -22.39 -13.60
C GLU A 70 -12.29 -21.22 -14.15
N GLN A 71 -11.97 -20.74 -15.35
CA GLN A 71 -12.51 -19.49 -15.88
C GLN A 71 -13.84 -19.65 -16.60
N THR A 72 -14.19 -20.87 -17.01
CA THR A 72 -15.47 -21.17 -17.66
C THR A 72 -16.39 -21.97 -16.76
N LEU A 73 -15.98 -23.17 -16.35
CA LEU A 73 -16.88 -24.10 -15.65
C LEU A 73 -17.12 -23.68 -14.20
N MET A 74 -16.07 -23.25 -13.51
CA MET A 74 -16.11 -22.84 -12.11
C MET A 74 -16.48 -21.37 -11.93
N ARG A 75 -16.48 -20.56 -12.99
CA ARG A 75 -16.72 -19.12 -12.87
C ARG A 75 -18.10 -18.79 -12.33
N SER A 76 -19.15 -19.48 -12.77
CA SER A 76 -20.52 -19.29 -12.27
C SER A 76 -20.69 -19.77 -10.82
N LEU A 77 -19.89 -20.75 -10.41
CA LEU A 77 -19.84 -21.25 -9.02
C LEU A 77 -19.06 -20.29 -8.11
N LYS A 78 -18.02 -19.62 -8.64
CA LYS A 78 -17.12 -18.74 -7.89
C LYS A 78 -17.51 -17.25 -7.90
N SER A 79 -18.35 -16.82 -8.84
CA SER A 79 -18.82 -15.43 -8.92
C SER A 79 -19.77 -15.07 -7.77
N SER A 80 -20.00 -13.77 -7.55
CA SER A 80 -20.98 -13.29 -6.56
C SER A 80 -22.37 -13.92 -6.81
N GLY A 81 -22.96 -14.53 -5.77
CA GLY A 81 -24.19 -15.33 -5.86
C GLY A 81 -23.98 -16.79 -6.27
N GLY A 82 -22.73 -17.22 -6.49
CA GLY A 82 -22.33 -18.59 -6.77
C GLY A 82 -22.08 -19.41 -5.50
N LEU A 83 -22.03 -20.73 -5.68
CA LEU A 83 -21.97 -21.72 -4.61
C LEU A 83 -20.74 -21.63 -3.69
N THR A 84 -19.60 -21.09 -4.17
CA THR A 84 -18.35 -21.10 -3.38
C THR A 84 -18.08 -19.80 -2.62
N HIS A 85 -18.97 -18.80 -2.70
CA HIS A 85 -18.81 -17.53 -1.99
C HIS A 85 -19.66 -17.53 -0.70
N GLY A 86 -19.16 -18.16 0.37
CA GLY A 86 -19.85 -18.28 1.66
C GLY A 86 -19.54 -19.58 2.41
N SER A 87 -20.32 -19.88 3.45
CA SER A 87 -20.08 -20.98 4.41
C SER A 87 -20.67 -22.33 3.99
N GLY A 88 -20.35 -22.80 2.77
CA GLY A 88 -20.23 -24.24 2.55
C GLY A 88 -20.94 -24.86 1.35
N MET A 89 -20.40 -26.02 0.96
CA MET A 89 -20.79 -26.83 -0.18
C MET A 89 -21.68 -28.01 0.30
N THR A 90 -22.74 -27.69 1.07
CA THR A 90 -23.66 -28.73 1.58
C THR A 90 -24.52 -29.30 0.45
N GLU A 91 -25.11 -30.48 0.68
CA GLU A 91 -25.90 -31.16 -0.33
C GLU A 91 -27.18 -30.37 -0.68
N GLU A 92 -27.80 -29.74 0.33
CA GLU A 92 -28.98 -28.91 0.18
C GLU A 92 -28.67 -27.64 -0.64
N MET A 93 -27.52 -27.01 -0.42
CA MET A 93 -27.09 -25.84 -1.19
C MET A 93 -26.75 -26.20 -2.64
N ARG A 94 -26.11 -27.36 -2.87
CA ARG A 94 -25.90 -27.88 -4.22
C ARG A 94 -27.22 -28.12 -4.94
N ALA A 95 -28.16 -28.81 -4.31
CA ALA A 95 -29.46 -29.11 -4.88
C ALA A 95 -30.23 -27.82 -5.22
N LEU A 96 -30.26 -26.85 -4.30
CA LEU A 96 -30.90 -25.56 -4.53
C LEU A 96 -30.29 -24.83 -5.72
N TRP A 97 -28.96 -24.73 -5.78
CA TRP A 97 -28.26 -24.05 -6.87
C TRP A 97 -28.49 -24.75 -8.22
N THR A 98 -28.42 -26.08 -8.27
CA THR A 98 -28.68 -26.86 -9.49
C THR A 98 -30.13 -26.71 -9.97
N MET A 99 -31.10 -26.63 -9.05
CA MET A 99 -32.51 -26.43 -9.38
C MET A 99 -32.82 -24.99 -9.80
N SER A 100 -32.15 -24.01 -9.20
CA SER A 100 -32.41 -22.59 -9.46
C SER A 100 -31.69 -22.05 -10.70
N ILE A 101 -30.55 -22.63 -11.09
CA ILE A 101 -29.71 -22.06 -12.15
C ILE A 101 -30.40 -21.97 -13.53
N PRO A 102 -31.21 -22.96 -14.00
CA PRO A 102 -31.90 -22.82 -15.28
C PRO A 102 -32.90 -21.67 -15.25
N ILE A 103 -33.69 -21.58 -14.17
CA ILE A 103 -34.70 -20.55 -13.96
C ILE A 103 -34.06 -19.15 -13.93
N THR A 104 -33.02 -18.97 -13.11
CA THR A 104 -32.32 -17.68 -13.01
C THR A 104 -31.59 -17.30 -14.30
N SER A 105 -31.11 -18.28 -15.08
CA SER A 105 -30.54 -18.05 -16.41
C SER A 105 -31.59 -17.54 -17.39
N GLU A 106 -32.80 -18.10 -17.37
CA GLU A 106 -33.92 -17.62 -18.20
C GLU A 106 -34.31 -16.17 -17.86
N TYR A 107 -34.43 -15.84 -16.57
CA TYR A 107 -34.69 -14.46 -16.14
C TYR A 107 -33.57 -13.49 -16.58
N ASN A 108 -32.30 -13.92 -16.48
CA ASN A 108 -31.17 -13.10 -16.93
C ASN A 108 -31.22 -12.88 -18.45
N ASN A 109 -31.52 -13.92 -19.23
CA ASN A 109 -31.68 -13.80 -20.69
C ASN A 109 -32.84 -12.86 -21.06
N ALA A 110 -34.00 -13.02 -20.41
CA ALA A 110 -35.15 -12.14 -20.62
C ALA A 110 -34.84 -10.68 -20.26
N MET A 111 -34.07 -10.45 -19.18
CA MET A 111 -33.66 -9.10 -18.77
C MET A 111 -32.66 -8.46 -19.74
N GLN A 112 -31.79 -9.27 -20.36
CA GLN A 112 -30.89 -8.80 -21.41
C GLN A 112 -31.63 -8.43 -22.69
N GLU A 113 -32.60 -9.25 -23.10
CA GLU A 113 -33.50 -8.95 -24.21
C GLU A 113 -34.31 -7.68 -23.96
N PHE A 114 -34.88 -7.54 -22.76
CA PHE A 114 -35.68 -6.37 -22.38
C PHE A 114 -34.87 -5.06 -22.39
N ASN A 115 -33.62 -5.09 -21.93
CA ASN A 115 -32.77 -3.91 -21.86
C ASN A 115 -32.00 -3.64 -23.16
N TYR A 116 -32.12 -4.49 -24.19
CA TYR A 116 -31.29 -4.49 -25.40
C TYR A 116 -29.77 -4.50 -25.11
N LEU A 117 -29.40 -4.97 -23.91
CA LEU A 117 -28.02 -5.10 -23.44
C LEU A 117 -27.67 -6.58 -23.47
N THR A 118 -27.56 -7.14 -24.67
CA THR A 118 -27.07 -8.51 -24.83
C THR A 118 -25.60 -8.53 -24.44
N TYR A 119 -25.24 -9.24 -23.37
CA TYR A 119 -23.85 -9.49 -23.03
C TYR A 119 -23.28 -10.52 -24.02
N THR A 120 -23.03 -10.11 -25.24
CA THR A 120 -22.37 -10.95 -26.23
C THR A 120 -20.89 -11.05 -25.89
N THR A 121 -20.34 -12.26 -26.06
CA THR A 121 -18.90 -12.41 -26.16
C THR A 121 -18.46 -11.76 -27.46
N SER A 122 -17.78 -10.60 -27.36
CA SER A 122 -17.14 -9.95 -28.50
C SER A 122 -16.15 -10.90 -29.16
N GLU A 123 -16.02 -10.81 -30.49
CA GLU A 123 -14.90 -11.44 -31.22
C GLU A 123 -13.55 -10.84 -30.85
N GLN A 124 -13.55 -9.66 -30.24
CA GLN A 124 -12.36 -8.96 -29.81
C GLN A 124 -11.79 -9.62 -28.56
N HIS A 125 -10.50 -9.97 -28.62
CA HIS A 125 -9.77 -10.52 -27.49
C HIS A 125 -9.87 -9.56 -26.29
N ARG A 126 -10.10 -10.09 -25.09
CA ARG A 126 -10.28 -9.29 -23.85
C ARG A 126 -9.16 -8.27 -23.64
N GLU A 127 -7.93 -8.66 -23.97
CA GLU A 127 -6.76 -7.80 -23.81
C GLU A 127 -6.71 -6.63 -24.81
N SER A 128 -7.51 -6.68 -25.88
CA SER A 128 -7.65 -5.59 -26.86
C SER A 128 -8.81 -4.64 -26.54
N SER A 129 -9.49 -4.82 -25.41
CA SER A 129 -10.57 -3.91 -24.99
C SER A 129 -10.03 -2.53 -24.64
N GLU A 130 -10.77 -1.46 -24.97
CA GLU A 130 -10.36 -0.08 -24.68
C GLU A 130 -10.04 0.13 -23.19
N ALA A 131 -10.82 -0.49 -22.30
CA ALA A 131 -10.60 -0.44 -20.86
C ALA A 131 -9.27 -1.09 -20.45
N ARG A 132 -8.87 -2.21 -21.09
CA ARG A 132 -7.57 -2.84 -20.87
C ARG A 132 -6.46 -1.95 -21.41
N VAL A 133 -6.56 -1.50 -22.66
CA VAL A 133 -5.55 -0.64 -23.31
C VAL A 133 -5.30 0.62 -22.47
N LYS A 134 -6.35 1.27 -21.96
CA LYS A 134 -6.24 2.44 -21.10
C LYS A 134 -5.55 2.13 -19.77
N ARG A 135 -5.84 0.98 -19.17
CA ARG A 135 -5.20 0.53 -17.92
C ARG A 135 -3.72 0.25 -18.15
N ASP A 136 -3.40 -0.51 -19.18
CA ASP A 136 -2.02 -0.87 -19.52
C ASP A 136 -1.20 0.38 -19.85
N HIS A 137 -1.78 1.35 -20.58
CA HIS A 137 -1.15 2.64 -20.81
C HIS A 137 -0.89 3.42 -19.50
N SER A 138 -1.86 3.45 -18.59
CA SER A 138 -1.66 4.08 -17.28
C SER A 138 -0.58 3.38 -16.46
N ASP A 139 -0.49 2.05 -16.51
CA ASP A 139 0.51 1.28 -15.76
C ASP A 139 1.90 1.44 -16.39
N LEU A 140 1.99 1.54 -17.73
CA LEU A 140 3.23 1.88 -18.44
C LEU A 140 3.76 3.25 -18.04
N GLU A 141 2.91 4.28 -17.94
CA GLU A 141 3.34 5.61 -17.50
C GLU A 141 3.86 5.59 -16.05
N LYS A 142 3.21 4.84 -15.14
CA LYS A 142 3.71 4.65 -13.77
C LYS A 142 5.08 3.96 -13.74
N ILE A 143 5.26 2.90 -14.52
CA ILE A 143 6.54 2.19 -14.62
C ILE A 143 7.61 3.14 -15.16
N LYS A 144 7.30 3.91 -16.20
CA LYS A 144 8.22 4.89 -16.81
C LYS A 144 8.62 5.99 -15.84
N GLU A 145 7.67 6.55 -15.09
CA GLU A 145 7.94 7.52 -14.03
C GLU A 145 8.82 6.93 -12.92
N LYS A 146 8.59 5.67 -12.54
CA LYS A 146 9.39 5.04 -11.49
C LYS A 146 10.82 4.73 -11.96
N LEU A 147 10.96 4.20 -13.19
CA LEU A 147 12.25 3.93 -13.80
C LEU A 147 13.05 5.20 -14.10
N SER A 148 12.41 6.34 -14.35
CA SER A 148 13.13 7.62 -14.53
C SER A 148 13.76 8.11 -13.22
N THR A 149 13.13 7.80 -12.08
CA THR A 149 13.62 8.20 -10.76
C THR A 149 14.66 7.23 -10.20
N CYS A 150 14.45 5.92 -10.41
CA CYS A 150 15.35 4.87 -9.93
C CYS A 150 15.60 3.85 -11.06
N THR A 151 16.47 4.21 -12.01
CA THR A 151 16.79 3.34 -13.14
C THR A 151 17.72 2.20 -12.73
N PRO A 152 17.39 0.94 -13.05
CA PRO A 152 18.31 -0.19 -12.85
C PRO A 152 19.43 -0.22 -13.90
N PHE A 153 19.38 0.67 -14.91
CA PHE A 153 20.36 0.71 -16.00
C PHE A 153 21.45 1.77 -15.80
N SER A 154 21.58 2.32 -14.58
CA SER A 154 22.70 3.19 -14.25
C SER A 154 24.02 2.39 -14.26
N PRO A 155 25.17 3.03 -14.57
CA PRO A 155 26.49 2.38 -14.50
C PRO A 155 26.95 2.03 -13.07
N ASP A 156 26.12 2.32 -12.06
CA ASP A 156 26.36 1.98 -10.67
C ASP A 156 26.28 0.45 -10.48
N PRO A 157 27.35 -0.20 -9.97
CA PRO A 157 27.37 -1.65 -9.78
C PRO A 157 26.58 -2.13 -8.56
N SER A 158 26.06 -1.22 -7.72
CA SER A 158 25.34 -1.59 -6.50
C SER A 158 23.97 -2.20 -6.79
N LEU A 159 23.65 -3.31 -6.10
CA LEU A 159 22.33 -3.93 -6.18
C LEU A 159 21.30 -3.08 -5.43
N LYS A 160 20.21 -2.68 -6.09
CA LYS A 160 19.19 -1.82 -5.50
C LYS A 160 17.79 -2.38 -5.67
N ASN A 161 16.90 -2.06 -4.73
CA ASN A 161 15.48 -2.28 -4.90
C ASN A 161 14.91 -1.32 -5.95
N ILE A 162 14.29 -1.83 -7.02
CA ILE A 162 13.74 -1.01 -8.11
C ILE A 162 12.55 -0.12 -7.68
N VAL A 163 11.87 -0.49 -6.59
CA VAL A 163 10.72 0.26 -6.05
C VAL A 163 11.17 1.27 -4.99
N THR A 164 12.06 0.90 -4.06
CA THR A 164 12.44 1.79 -2.95
C THR A 164 13.77 2.51 -3.14
N GLY A 165 14.58 2.13 -4.13
CA GLY A 165 15.94 2.66 -4.35
C GLY A 165 16.96 2.22 -3.29
N VAL A 166 16.56 1.41 -2.31
CA VAL A 166 17.43 0.96 -1.20
C VAL A 166 18.54 0.07 -1.76
N VAL A 167 19.78 0.41 -1.42
CA VAL A 167 20.98 -0.36 -1.75
C VAL A 167 21.05 -1.61 -0.87
N ALA A 168 21.31 -2.75 -1.49
CA ALA A 168 21.47 -4.02 -0.82
C ALA A 168 22.83 -4.11 -0.12
N LYS A 169 22.84 -4.84 1.00
CA LYS A 169 24.05 -5.18 1.74
C LYS A 169 24.83 -6.27 1.03
N GLU A 170 26.09 -6.44 1.40
CA GLU A 170 27.00 -7.46 0.85
C GLU A 170 26.49 -8.90 1.05
N ASP A 171 25.60 -9.15 2.02
CA ASP A 171 25.05 -10.50 2.27
C ASP A 171 23.83 -10.87 1.40
N VAL A 172 23.33 -9.94 0.56
CA VAL A 172 22.21 -10.17 -0.36
C VAL A 172 22.73 -10.72 -1.69
N ASN A 173 22.29 -11.93 -2.06
CA ASN A 173 22.79 -12.63 -3.26
C ASN A 173 21.70 -12.98 -4.28
N VAL A 174 20.56 -12.27 -4.29
CA VAL A 174 19.47 -12.50 -5.29
C VAL A 174 19.95 -12.40 -6.74
N HIS A 175 20.94 -11.56 -7.01
CA HIS A 175 21.51 -11.40 -8.35
C HIS A 175 22.25 -12.66 -8.85
N GLU A 176 22.65 -13.56 -7.94
CA GLU A 176 23.30 -14.83 -8.25
C GLU A 176 22.30 -16.01 -8.26
N PHE A 177 21.02 -15.75 -8.54
CA PHE A 177 19.96 -16.76 -8.47
C PHE A 177 20.24 -17.99 -9.35
N GLU A 178 20.93 -17.82 -10.49
CA GLU A 178 21.31 -18.93 -11.36
C GLU A 178 22.29 -19.88 -10.68
N THR A 179 23.34 -19.34 -10.05
CA THR A 179 24.35 -20.11 -9.31
C THR A 179 23.71 -20.88 -8.16
N VAL A 180 22.93 -20.18 -7.33
CA VAL A 180 22.19 -20.78 -6.20
C VAL A 180 21.25 -21.89 -6.68
N GLY A 181 20.55 -21.63 -7.78
CA GLY A 181 19.62 -22.58 -8.39
C GLY A 181 20.29 -23.83 -8.93
N ASN A 182 21.37 -23.66 -9.68
CA ASN A 182 22.11 -24.76 -10.30
C ASN A 182 22.76 -25.68 -9.26
N GLU A 183 23.33 -25.12 -8.19
CA GLU A 183 23.91 -25.91 -7.08
C GLU A 183 22.90 -26.85 -6.43
N ILE A 184 21.64 -26.40 -6.26
CA ILE A 184 20.57 -27.24 -5.72
C ILE A 184 20.08 -28.23 -6.76
N GLY A 185 19.98 -27.81 -8.03
CA GLY A 185 19.68 -28.69 -9.15
C GLY A 185 20.62 -29.90 -9.22
N GLU A 186 21.93 -29.68 -9.09
CA GLU A 186 22.92 -30.76 -9.05
C GLU A 186 22.71 -31.72 -7.87
N LYS A 187 22.37 -31.20 -6.69
CA LYS A 187 22.09 -32.02 -5.50
C LYS A 187 20.84 -32.88 -5.63
N MET A 188 19.94 -32.57 -6.56
CA MET A 188 18.74 -33.34 -6.84
C MET A 188 19.00 -34.53 -7.78
N ILE A 189 20.05 -34.48 -8.59
CA ILE A 189 20.36 -35.53 -9.57
C ILE A 189 20.60 -36.87 -8.84
N GLY A 190 19.94 -37.92 -9.31
CA GLY A 190 20.10 -39.29 -8.79
C GLY A 190 19.41 -39.56 -7.45
N LYS A 191 18.64 -38.62 -6.90
CA LYS A 191 17.88 -38.82 -5.65
C LYS A 191 16.39 -39.06 -5.90
N PRO A 192 15.72 -39.86 -5.06
CA PRO A 192 14.28 -40.05 -5.14
C PRO A 192 13.55 -38.77 -4.74
N VAL A 193 12.47 -38.44 -5.45
CA VAL A 193 11.67 -37.21 -5.26
C VAL A 193 11.28 -36.97 -3.80
N PHE A 194 10.78 -37.99 -3.12
CA PHE A 194 10.34 -37.90 -1.71
C PHE A 194 11.48 -37.94 -0.69
N GLY A 195 12.71 -38.24 -1.11
CA GLY A 195 13.89 -38.26 -0.25
C GLY A 195 14.68 -36.95 -0.25
N ILE A 196 14.29 -35.97 -1.07
CA ILE A 196 14.96 -34.67 -1.15
C ILE A 196 14.36 -33.74 -0.10
N SER A 197 15.21 -33.25 0.79
CA SER A 197 14.86 -32.23 1.78
C SER A 197 15.65 -30.96 1.50
N PHE A 198 14.95 -29.82 1.50
CA PHE A 198 15.54 -28.50 1.29
C PHE A 198 15.58 -27.75 2.62
N LYS A 199 16.65 -27.01 2.86
CA LYS A 199 16.75 -26.12 4.01
C LYS A 199 16.36 -24.72 3.58
N TRP A 200 15.70 -23.97 4.46
CA TRP A 200 15.29 -22.59 4.19
C TRP A 200 16.47 -21.68 3.76
N LYS A 201 17.67 -21.96 4.28
CA LYS A 201 18.91 -21.25 3.94
C LYS A 201 19.45 -21.53 2.53
N ASP A 202 18.90 -22.51 1.83
CA ASP A 202 19.36 -22.90 0.50
C ASP A 202 18.80 -21.97 -0.60
N ARG A 203 17.87 -21.06 -0.24
CA ARG A 203 17.33 -20.03 -1.15
C ARG A 203 18.24 -18.81 -1.23
N ALA A 204 18.04 -17.97 -2.24
CA ALA A 204 18.76 -16.70 -2.34
C ALA A 204 18.30 -15.72 -1.24
N LYS A 205 19.25 -15.04 -0.61
CA LYS A 205 19.00 -14.02 0.42
C LYS A 205 18.52 -12.74 -0.22
N THR A 206 17.39 -12.23 0.26
CA THR A 206 16.72 -11.03 -0.22
C THR A 206 16.91 -9.85 0.72
N LEU A 207 16.62 -8.64 0.24
CA LEU A 207 16.58 -7.42 1.06
C LEU A 207 15.62 -7.52 2.27
N ALA A 208 14.56 -8.33 2.17
CA ALA A 208 13.56 -8.48 3.22
C ALA A 208 14.05 -9.31 4.41
N ASP A 209 15.05 -10.17 4.20
CA ASP A 209 15.58 -11.07 5.23
C ASP A 209 16.33 -10.30 6.35
N ASP A 210 16.68 -9.03 6.14
CA ASP A 210 17.40 -8.16 7.10
C ASP A 210 16.49 -7.54 8.19
N SER A 211 15.18 -7.74 8.11
CA SER A 211 14.22 -7.26 9.13
C SER A 211 14.17 -8.11 10.41
N THR A 212 14.90 -9.22 10.43
CA THR A 212 14.86 -10.20 11.53
C THR A 212 16.07 -10.11 12.45
N VAL A 213 15.84 -10.22 13.76
CA VAL A 213 16.87 -10.08 14.80
C VAL A 213 17.91 -11.20 14.66
N LYS A 214 19.18 -10.82 14.46
CA LYS A 214 20.32 -11.76 14.46
C LYS A 214 20.70 -12.07 15.90
N VAL A 215 20.35 -13.26 16.41
CA VAL A 215 20.75 -13.75 17.74
C VAL A 215 22.11 -14.48 17.69
N ALA A 216 22.51 -14.96 16.50
CA ALA A 216 23.84 -15.54 16.20
C ALA A 216 24.14 -15.45 14.68
N GLN A 217 25.37 -15.77 14.26
CA GLN A 217 25.83 -15.73 12.85
C GLN A 217 24.95 -16.55 11.87
N ASP A 218 24.16 -17.50 12.36
CA ASP A 218 23.44 -18.50 11.55
C ASP A 218 21.92 -18.58 11.82
N ARG A 219 21.34 -17.75 12.70
CA ARG A 219 19.92 -17.85 13.10
C ARG A 219 19.24 -16.49 13.21
N THR A 220 18.23 -16.32 12.36
CA THR A 220 17.25 -15.23 12.44
C THR A 220 15.94 -15.76 13.02
N ILE A 221 15.38 -15.06 14.00
CA ILE A 221 14.06 -15.38 14.56
C ILE A 221 13.22 -14.11 14.50
N ASP A 222 11.99 -14.27 14.00
CA ASP A 222 10.96 -13.24 14.09
C ASP A 222 10.70 -12.90 15.56
N PRO A 223 10.88 -11.63 15.99
CA PRO A 223 10.63 -11.21 17.38
C PRO A 223 9.22 -11.51 17.87
N ALA A 224 8.21 -11.38 17.01
CA ALA A 224 6.83 -11.68 17.37
C ALA A 224 6.64 -13.18 17.64
N LEU A 225 7.23 -14.03 16.80
CA LEU A 225 7.25 -15.48 17.00
C LEU A 225 8.04 -15.88 18.25
N LEU A 226 9.16 -15.21 18.51
CA LEU A 226 9.98 -15.44 19.71
C LEU A 226 9.20 -15.09 20.98
N PHE A 227 8.51 -13.94 21.00
CA PHE A 227 7.64 -13.53 22.10
C PHE A 227 6.50 -14.52 22.33
N GLN A 228 5.81 -14.96 21.27
CA GLN A 228 4.76 -15.97 21.38
C GLN A 228 5.29 -17.29 21.96
N ARG A 229 6.47 -17.75 21.53
CA ARG A 229 7.10 -18.96 22.05
C ARG A 229 7.45 -18.82 23.54
N PHE A 230 8.05 -17.71 23.95
CA PHE A 230 8.36 -17.49 25.37
C PHE A 230 7.11 -17.32 26.25
N LEU A 231 6.02 -16.73 25.73
CA LEU A 231 4.73 -16.72 26.42
C LEU A 231 4.16 -18.13 26.63
N ILE A 232 4.32 -19.01 25.64
CA ILE A 232 3.90 -20.41 25.77
C ILE A 232 4.81 -21.15 26.76
N MET A 233 6.13 -20.97 26.64
CA MET A 233 7.12 -21.62 27.52
C MET A 233 7.02 -21.16 28.98
N SER A 234 6.60 -19.92 29.22
CA SER A 234 6.32 -19.44 30.58
C SER A 234 5.04 -20.05 31.15
N LYS A 235 4.01 -20.27 30.33
CA LYS A 235 2.79 -21.00 30.74
C LYS A 235 3.04 -22.49 30.99
N THR A 236 4.01 -23.10 30.33
CA THR A 236 4.40 -24.51 30.56
C THR A 236 5.38 -24.69 31.71
N GLY A 237 5.77 -23.59 32.41
CA GLY A 237 6.58 -23.63 33.62
C GLY A 237 8.08 -23.82 33.41
N GLN A 238 8.57 -23.70 32.16
CA GLN A 238 10.01 -23.82 31.87
C GLN A 238 10.78 -22.53 32.17
N PHE A 239 10.10 -21.38 32.13
CA PHE A 239 10.64 -20.05 32.44
C PHE A 239 9.61 -19.26 33.25
N SER A 240 10.05 -18.36 34.12
CA SER A 240 9.10 -17.41 34.72
C SER A 240 8.76 -16.32 33.70
N LEU A 241 7.52 -15.81 33.74
CA LEU A 241 7.12 -14.69 32.87
C LEU A 241 7.92 -13.43 33.19
N GLU A 242 8.32 -13.25 34.45
CA GLU A 242 9.12 -12.12 34.91
C GLU A 242 10.51 -12.12 34.26
N ASP A 243 11.17 -13.27 34.21
CA ASP A 243 12.47 -13.41 33.54
C ASP A 243 12.36 -13.11 32.04
N VAL A 244 11.31 -13.60 31.38
CA VAL A 244 11.07 -13.33 29.94
C VAL A 244 10.87 -11.85 29.67
N MET A 245 10.13 -11.16 30.54
CA MET A 245 9.82 -9.72 30.38
C MET A 245 10.96 -8.80 30.82
N SER A 246 12.00 -9.34 31.47
CA SER A 246 13.18 -8.56 31.87
C SER A 246 14.12 -8.21 30.71
N TYR A 247 13.95 -8.86 29.56
CA TYR A 247 14.76 -8.63 28.36
C TYR A 247 13.91 -8.11 27.20
N GLU A 248 14.45 -7.17 26.43
CA GLU A 248 13.85 -6.76 25.16
C GLU A 248 14.06 -7.87 24.11
N LEU A 249 12.96 -8.48 23.65
CA LEU A 249 12.98 -9.60 22.69
C LEU A 249 13.04 -9.14 21.22
N CYS A 250 13.20 -7.83 21.01
CA CYS A 250 13.25 -7.16 19.71
C CYS A 250 14.58 -6.41 19.55
N SER A 251 15.04 -6.15 18.32
CA SER A 251 16.22 -5.31 18.04
C SER A 251 16.01 -3.81 18.29
N PHE A 252 14.78 -3.43 18.58
CA PHE A 252 14.35 -2.07 18.87
C PHE A 252 13.20 -2.14 19.89
N PRO A 253 13.01 -1.11 20.74
CA PRO A 253 11.91 -1.09 21.70
C PRO A 253 10.56 -1.13 20.98
N ALA A 254 9.86 -2.27 21.04
CA ALA A 254 8.62 -2.45 20.30
C ALA A 254 7.51 -1.49 20.75
N ALA A 255 7.60 -0.92 21.95
CA ALA A 255 6.69 0.11 22.45
C ALA A 255 6.80 1.44 21.68
N LEU A 256 7.99 1.76 21.15
CA LEU A 256 8.28 3.02 20.47
C LEU A 256 8.39 2.89 18.95
N PHE A 257 8.62 1.68 18.43
CA PHE A 257 8.87 1.44 17.01
C PHE A 257 8.00 0.31 16.46
N GLU A 258 7.53 0.46 15.21
CA GLU A 258 6.82 -0.58 14.44
C GLU A 258 7.78 -1.43 13.61
N GLY A 259 8.95 -0.88 13.27
CA GLY A 259 9.99 -1.52 12.48
C GLY A 259 11.32 -0.85 12.72
N LYS A 260 12.39 -1.40 12.13
CA LYS A 260 13.71 -0.78 12.17
C LYS A 260 13.61 0.64 11.59
N GLU A 261 13.94 1.64 12.40
CA GLU A 261 13.90 3.08 12.06
C GLU A 261 12.50 3.73 11.92
N ILE A 262 11.41 2.99 12.15
CA ILE A 262 10.03 3.50 12.02
C ILE A 262 9.36 3.63 13.40
N PHE A 263 9.22 4.85 13.90
CA PHE A 263 8.53 5.16 15.16
C PHE A 263 7.04 4.81 15.12
N ARG A 264 6.50 4.16 16.15
CA ARG A 264 5.06 3.89 16.29
C ARG A 264 4.24 5.17 16.15
N LYS A 265 3.11 5.07 15.45
CA LYS A 265 2.18 6.21 15.37
C LYS A 265 1.47 6.41 16.72
N ALA A 266 1.48 7.63 17.23
CA ALA A 266 0.68 8.00 18.40
C ALA A 266 -0.82 7.88 18.08
N ASN A 267 -1.61 7.30 18.99
CA ASN A 267 -3.06 7.20 18.85
C ASN A 267 -3.76 8.49 19.31
N LYS A 268 -3.53 9.58 18.57
CA LYS A 268 -4.11 10.90 18.86
C LYS A 268 -5.66 10.88 19.01
N PRO A 269 -6.44 10.17 18.16
CA PRO A 269 -7.89 10.12 18.32
C PRO A 269 -8.34 9.50 19.64
N GLN A 270 -7.67 8.44 20.10
CA GLN A 270 -7.99 7.82 21.39
C GLN A 270 -7.68 8.75 22.56
N LEU A 271 -6.59 9.52 22.49
CA LEU A 271 -6.29 10.54 23.50
C LEU A 271 -7.36 11.63 23.52
N ALA A 272 -7.77 12.15 22.35
CA ALA A 272 -8.83 13.15 22.24
C ALA A 272 -10.13 12.65 22.88
N GLN A 273 -10.54 11.40 22.58
CA GLN A 273 -11.72 10.79 23.17
C GLN A 273 -11.60 10.63 24.69
N ALA A 274 -10.44 10.18 25.19
CA ALA A 274 -10.21 10.02 26.62
C ALA A 274 -10.29 11.37 27.38
N VAL A 275 -9.79 12.46 26.78
CA VAL A 275 -9.91 13.81 27.34
C VAL A 275 -11.39 14.23 27.41
N ILE A 276 -12.15 14.01 26.34
CA ILE A 276 -13.60 14.31 26.29
C ILE A 276 -14.35 13.50 27.36
N ASP A 277 -14.13 12.19 27.44
CA ASP A 277 -14.77 11.30 28.41
C ASP A 277 -14.43 11.66 29.86
N PHE A 278 -13.20 12.13 30.11
CA PHE A 278 -12.80 12.58 31.43
C PHE A 278 -13.43 13.92 31.80
N SER A 279 -13.45 14.88 30.86
CA SER A 279 -14.06 16.19 31.09
C SER A 279 -15.57 16.08 31.37
N SER A 280 -16.29 15.23 30.62
CA SER A 280 -17.73 15.00 30.79
C SER A 280 -18.07 14.35 32.13
N LYS A 281 -17.17 13.55 32.71
CA LYS A 281 -17.35 12.95 34.04
C LYS A 281 -17.05 13.89 35.20
N LYS A 282 -16.20 14.92 35.02
CA LYS A 282 -15.76 15.81 36.10
C LYS A 282 -16.65 17.04 36.32
N SER A 283 -17.40 17.50 35.32
CA SER A 283 -18.38 18.57 35.51
C SER A 283 -19.43 18.65 34.40
N ASP A 284 -20.71 18.72 34.80
CA ASP A 284 -21.82 19.18 33.93
C ASP A 284 -21.80 20.70 33.70
N LYS A 285 -21.04 21.45 34.51
CA LYS A 285 -20.74 22.85 34.24
C LYS A 285 -19.67 22.92 33.17
N THR A 286 -20.08 23.02 31.92
CA THR A 286 -19.23 23.52 30.85
C THR A 286 -18.50 24.78 31.34
N VAL A 287 -17.18 24.86 31.12
CA VAL A 287 -16.36 26.08 31.31
C VAL A 287 -16.73 27.15 30.26
N LEU A 288 -18.03 27.29 29.97
CA LEU A 288 -18.61 28.19 28.97
C LEU A 288 -19.22 29.43 29.62
N ASP A 289 -19.37 29.48 30.95
CA ASP A 289 -20.06 30.57 31.64
C ASP A 289 -19.30 31.92 31.57
N SER A 290 -18.01 31.91 31.19
CA SER A 290 -17.26 33.14 30.90
C SER A 290 -16.08 32.89 29.95
N ILE A 291 -16.35 32.65 28.66
CA ILE A 291 -15.28 32.80 27.65
C ILE A 291 -15.08 34.32 27.42
N PRO A 292 -13.89 34.89 27.72
CA PRO A 292 -13.64 36.28 27.41
C PRO A 292 -13.78 36.53 25.90
N PRO A 293 -14.35 37.69 25.48
CA PRO A 293 -14.48 38.01 24.07
C PRO A 293 -13.12 37.93 23.39
N THR A 294 -13.04 37.13 22.34
CA THR A 294 -11.79 36.95 21.60
C THR A 294 -11.50 38.19 20.77
N GLU A 295 -10.36 38.83 21.00
CA GLU A 295 -9.94 40.00 20.22
C GLU A 295 -9.06 39.63 19.03
N HIS A 296 -8.39 38.48 19.07
CA HIS A 296 -7.50 38.03 18.01
C HIS A 296 -7.44 36.51 17.93
N TYR A 297 -7.47 35.99 16.71
CA TYR A 297 -7.37 34.56 16.44
C TYR A 297 -5.96 34.20 15.94
N VAL A 298 -5.43 33.10 16.45
CA VAL A 298 -4.25 32.43 15.88
C VAL A 298 -4.73 31.12 15.27
N PHE A 299 -4.33 30.84 14.04
CA PHE A 299 -4.83 29.74 13.24
C PHE A 299 -3.72 28.81 12.81
N ASP A 300 -3.94 27.51 13.00
CA ASP A 300 -3.19 26.45 12.35
C ASP A 300 -3.52 26.43 10.85
N GLY A 301 -2.57 26.91 10.04
CA GLY A 301 -2.65 26.94 8.59
C GLY A 301 -2.64 25.55 7.96
N GLY A 302 -2.05 24.55 8.62
CA GLY A 302 -2.11 23.15 8.21
C GLY A 302 -3.55 22.65 8.17
N SER A 303 -4.31 22.88 9.25
CA SER A 303 -5.76 22.56 9.28
C SER A 303 -6.56 23.40 8.26
N LEU A 304 -6.23 24.68 8.09
CA LEU A 304 -6.94 25.59 7.19
C LEU A 304 -6.95 25.07 5.74
N VAL A 305 -5.81 24.56 5.26
CA VAL A 305 -5.67 24.01 3.89
C VAL A 305 -6.65 22.87 3.62
N HIS A 306 -7.13 22.17 4.65
CA HIS A 306 -8.07 21.06 4.50
C HIS A 306 -9.55 21.50 4.57
N ARG A 307 -9.88 22.68 5.10
CA ARG A 307 -11.27 23.11 5.39
C ARG A 307 -12.17 23.39 4.18
N LEU A 308 -11.64 23.95 3.09
CA LEU A 308 -12.47 24.35 1.94
C LEU A 308 -12.48 23.29 0.83
N ALA A 309 -13.65 22.96 0.30
CA ALA A 309 -13.77 22.12 -0.90
C ALA A 309 -13.37 22.90 -2.15
N TRP A 310 -12.68 22.25 -3.09
CA TRP A 310 -12.28 22.86 -4.36
C TRP A 310 -13.18 22.40 -5.49
N LYS A 311 -13.55 23.30 -6.41
CA LYS A 311 -14.27 22.93 -7.64
C LYS A 311 -13.30 22.84 -8.80
N LYS A 312 -13.53 21.87 -9.68
CA LYS A 312 -12.77 21.75 -10.93
C LYS A 312 -13.06 22.96 -11.82
N GLY A 313 -12.02 23.54 -12.40
CA GLY A 313 -12.09 24.76 -13.20
C GLY A 313 -11.87 26.06 -12.42
N ASP A 314 -11.85 26.02 -11.08
CA ASP A 314 -11.42 27.20 -10.30
C ASP A 314 -9.92 27.44 -10.50
N SER A 315 -9.51 28.70 -10.64
CA SER A 315 -8.09 29.03 -10.67
C SER A 315 -7.47 28.93 -9.28
N TYR A 316 -6.17 28.59 -9.18
CA TYR A 316 -5.48 28.54 -7.89
C TYR A 316 -5.50 29.89 -7.17
N GLY A 317 -5.54 31.00 -7.90
CA GLY A 317 -5.72 32.34 -7.34
C GLY A 317 -7.10 32.55 -6.72
N ALA A 318 -8.16 32.04 -7.35
CA ALA A 318 -9.51 32.05 -6.80
C ALA A 318 -9.62 31.13 -5.56
N ILE A 319 -9.00 29.95 -5.60
CA ILE A 319 -8.90 29.03 -4.47
C ILE A 319 -8.18 29.72 -3.29
N ALA A 320 -7.01 30.32 -3.52
CA ALA A 320 -6.28 31.05 -2.47
C ALA A 320 -7.09 32.23 -1.93
N GLN A 321 -7.82 32.95 -2.80
CA GLN A 321 -8.71 34.03 -2.40
C GLN A 321 -9.83 33.53 -1.50
N SER A 322 -10.43 32.37 -1.81
CA SER A 322 -11.50 31.78 -0.99
C SER A 322 -11.04 31.47 0.44
N TYR A 323 -9.78 31.04 0.63
CA TYR A 323 -9.21 30.85 1.96
C TYR A 323 -9.02 32.15 2.72
N ALA A 324 -8.54 33.20 2.04
CA ALA A 324 -8.41 34.53 2.66
C ALA A 324 -9.78 35.12 3.02
N ASP A 325 -10.77 34.96 2.14
CA ASP A 325 -12.16 35.37 2.36
C ASP A 325 -12.76 34.64 3.56
N PHE A 326 -12.64 33.31 3.60
CA PHE A 326 -13.10 32.49 4.71
C PHE A 326 -12.49 32.93 6.04
N THR A 327 -11.16 33.13 6.07
CA THR A 327 -10.43 33.51 7.28
C THR A 327 -10.92 34.87 7.80
N VAL A 328 -11.05 35.86 6.93
CA VAL A 328 -11.44 37.22 7.33
C VAL A 328 -12.91 37.30 7.70
N CYS A 329 -13.79 36.61 6.97
CA CYS A 329 -15.23 36.61 7.25
C CYS A 329 -15.56 35.99 8.61
N LEU A 330 -14.86 34.93 9.02
CA LEU A 330 -15.15 34.23 10.28
C LEU A 330 -14.29 34.71 11.45
N TYR A 331 -13.05 35.11 11.20
CA TYR A 331 -12.05 35.35 12.25
C TYR A 331 -11.40 36.74 12.16
N GLY A 332 -11.78 37.57 11.19
CA GLY A 332 -11.22 38.92 11.02
C GLY A 332 -9.74 38.90 10.64
N LYS A 333 -8.98 39.87 11.16
CA LYS A 333 -7.53 40.02 10.90
C LYS A 333 -6.69 39.05 11.74
N ALA A 334 -6.91 37.75 11.53
CA ALA A 334 -6.22 36.69 12.27
C ALA A 334 -4.72 36.57 11.92
N THR A 335 -3.98 35.86 12.78
CA THR A 335 -2.64 35.34 12.47
C THR A 335 -2.74 33.91 12.00
N VAL A 336 -2.23 33.58 10.83
CA VAL A 336 -2.22 32.21 10.28
C VAL A 336 -0.77 31.71 10.22
N VAL A 337 -0.51 30.53 10.76
CA VAL A 337 0.83 29.93 10.77
C VAL A 337 0.84 28.70 9.88
N PHE A 338 1.70 28.67 8.85
CA PHE A 338 1.79 27.56 7.90
C PHE A 338 3.10 26.78 8.05
N ASP A 339 2.98 25.46 7.93
CA ASP A 339 4.12 24.53 7.85
C ASP A 339 5.05 24.88 6.69
N GLY A 340 6.35 24.66 6.94
CA GLY A 340 7.39 24.67 5.94
C GLY A 340 7.60 23.31 5.30
N TYR A 341 7.66 23.28 3.98
CA TYR A 341 7.83 22.05 3.19
C TYR A 341 9.12 22.05 2.35
N ARG A 342 10.05 22.99 2.59
CA ARG A 342 11.13 23.30 1.64
C ARG A 342 12.48 22.63 1.87
N GLU A 343 12.89 22.14 3.04
CA GLU A 343 14.19 21.43 3.14
C GLU A 343 14.45 20.73 4.50
N GLY A 344 15.19 19.61 4.42
CA GLY A 344 15.81 18.91 5.54
C GLY A 344 15.05 17.67 6.04
N PRO A 345 15.74 16.72 6.70
CA PRO A 345 15.06 15.67 7.44
C PRO A 345 14.21 16.31 8.54
N SER A 346 12.91 16.07 8.49
CA SER A 346 11.94 16.56 9.47
C SER A 346 11.65 15.49 10.51
N ILE A 347 11.30 15.90 11.72
CA ILE A 347 10.71 14.99 12.73
C ILE A 347 9.42 14.30 12.21
N LYS A 348 8.81 14.83 11.15
CA LYS A 348 7.63 14.26 10.47
C LYS A 348 8.00 13.32 9.30
N ASP A 349 9.27 13.03 9.02
CA ASP A 349 9.69 12.18 7.88
C ASP A 349 9.06 10.78 7.89
N ASN A 350 9.03 10.11 9.05
CA ASN A 350 8.36 8.82 9.20
C ASN A 350 6.84 8.92 8.91
N THR A 351 6.23 10.07 9.20
CA THR A 351 4.82 10.34 8.86
C THR A 351 4.65 10.59 7.37
N HIS A 352 5.58 11.28 6.72
CA HIS A 352 5.59 11.49 5.28
C HIS A 352 5.80 10.17 4.52
N GLN A 353 6.78 9.36 4.93
CA GLN A 353 7.09 8.06 4.32
C GLN A 353 5.89 7.10 4.39
N ARG A 354 5.15 7.09 5.51
CA ARG A 354 3.92 6.29 5.68
C ARG A 354 2.74 6.70 4.80
N ARG A 355 2.64 7.99 4.44
CA ARG A 355 1.56 8.50 3.58
C ARG A 355 1.74 8.10 2.10
N GLY A 356 2.79 7.34 1.81
CA GLY A 356 3.16 6.90 0.46
C GLY A 356 4.09 7.91 -0.20
N GLU A 357 4.99 7.42 -1.06
CA GLU A 357 5.73 8.31 -1.95
C GLU A 357 4.73 9.12 -2.77
N ASN A 358 4.87 10.43 -2.68
CA ASN A 358 4.28 11.48 -3.50
C ASN A 358 4.03 11.12 -5.00
N THR A 359 3.01 10.32 -5.31
CA THR A 359 2.71 9.87 -6.69
C THR A 359 2.01 10.94 -7.55
N HIS A 360 1.61 12.07 -6.95
CA HIS A 360 1.03 13.15 -7.73
C HIS A 360 2.14 14.00 -8.37
N PRO A 361 2.02 14.37 -9.66
CA PRO A 361 3.02 15.19 -10.34
C PRO A 361 3.22 16.53 -9.64
N ILE A 362 4.44 17.05 -9.74
CA ILE A 362 4.72 18.44 -9.39
C ILE A 362 3.96 19.31 -10.38
N VAL A 363 3.03 20.11 -9.87
CA VAL A 363 2.25 21.03 -10.69
C VAL A 363 2.99 22.37 -10.67
N ASN A 364 3.41 22.84 -11.84
CA ASN A 364 3.86 24.21 -11.99
C ASN A 364 2.63 25.07 -12.30
N PHE A 365 2.22 25.93 -11.36
CA PHE A 365 1.01 26.74 -11.46
C PHE A 365 1.23 28.16 -10.98
N ASN A 366 0.42 29.07 -11.50
CA ASN A 366 0.28 30.46 -11.04
C ASN A 366 -1.17 30.74 -10.61
N ALA A 367 -1.48 32.00 -10.28
CA ALA A 367 -2.80 32.40 -9.82
C ALA A 367 -3.90 32.19 -10.88
N GLU A 368 -3.56 32.22 -12.17
CA GLU A 368 -4.47 32.08 -13.30
C GLU A 368 -4.68 30.61 -13.71
N THR A 369 -3.81 29.70 -13.28
CA THR A 369 -3.86 28.29 -13.66
C THR A 369 -5.10 27.61 -13.05
N GLU A 370 -5.82 26.84 -13.86
CA GLU A 370 -7.03 26.12 -13.44
C GLU A 370 -6.73 24.80 -12.72
N PHE A 371 -7.53 24.50 -11.70
CA PHE A 371 -7.47 23.23 -10.98
C PHE A 371 -8.29 22.14 -11.69
N VAL A 372 -7.62 21.06 -12.13
CA VAL A 372 -8.24 19.96 -12.92
C VAL A 372 -8.30 18.63 -12.14
N GLY A 373 -7.67 18.56 -10.96
CA GLY A 373 -7.39 17.32 -10.24
C GLY A 373 -8.34 16.99 -9.08
N ARG A 374 -7.83 16.19 -8.13
CA ARG A 374 -8.41 15.99 -6.80
C ARG A 374 -7.55 16.70 -5.77
N LYS A 375 -8.19 17.34 -4.79
CA LYS A 375 -7.54 18.18 -3.78
C LYS A 375 -6.54 17.36 -2.96
N ASP A 376 -6.96 16.20 -2.48
CA ASP A 376 -6.13 15.34 -1.64
C ASP A 376 -4.88 14.85 -2.38
N ASP A 377 -5.02 14.49 -3.66
CA ASP A 377 -3.88 14.08 -4.49
C ASP A 377 -2.90 15.24 -4.67
N PHE A 378 -3.39 16.46 -4.96
CA PHE A 378 -2.54 17.65 -5.10
C PHE A 378 -1.79 17.99 -3.80
N LEU A 379 -2.48 17.94 -2.66
CA LEU A 379 -1.93 18.26 -1.34
C LEU A 379 -1.02 17.17 -0.77
N SER A 380 -1.01 15.97 -1.35
CA SER A 380 -0.07 14.91 -0.99
C SER A 380 1.39 15.33 -1.24
N ARG A 381 1.64 16.12 -2.30
CA ARG A 381 2.97 16.57 -2.72
C ARG A 381 3.41 17.83 -1.96
N SER A 382 4.50 17.72 -1.18
CA SER A 382 5.07 18.83 -0.39
C SER A 382 5.34 20.10 -1.22
N CYS A 383 5.91 19.97 -2.42
CA CYS A 383 6.19 21.12 -3.31
C CYS A 383 4.91 21.86 -3.75
N ASN A 384 3.85 21.10 -4.09
CA ASN A 384 2.58 21.67 -4.54
C ASN A 384 1.89 22.40 -3.38
N LYS A 385 1.89 21.77 -2.20
CA LYS A 385 1.34 22.36 -0.98
C LYS A 385 2.05 23.67 -0.63
N GLN A 386 3.38 23.71 -0.71
CA GLN A 386 4.13 24.95 -0.52
C GLN A 386 3.76 26.02 -1.54
N GLY A 387 3.62 25.65 -2.82
CA GLY A 387 3.19 26.59 -3.86
C GLY A 387 1.84 27.22 -3.54
N LEU A 388 0.89 26.43 -3.02
CA LEU A 388 -0.43 26.92 -2.63
C LEU A 388 -0.33 27.85 -1.41
N ILE A 389 0.45 27.46 -0.39
CA ILE A 389 0.67 28.27 0.81
C ILE A 389 1.23 29.64 0.45
N ASN A 390 2.12 29.73 -0.54
CA ASN A 390 2.65 31.01 -0.99
C ASN A 390 1.55 31.91 -1.60
N LEU A 391 0.66 31.36 -2.43
CA LEU A 391 -0.49 32.11 -2.96
C LEU A 391 -1.45 32.53 -1.85
N MET A 392 -1.73 31.63 -0.90
CA MET A 392 -2.59 31.93 0.25
C MET A 392 -1.99 33.03 1.14
N THR A 393 -0.68 32.99 1.37
CA THR A 393 0.07 34.02 2.11
C THR A 393 -0.17 35.39 1.49
N GLU A 394 0.05 35.52 0.18
CA GLU A 394 -0.14 36.79 -0.52
C GLU A 394 -1.58 37.32 -0.41
N LYS A 395 -2.59 36.43 -0.53
CA LYS A 395 -4.00 36.82 -0.42
C LYS A 395 -4.41 37.20 1.01
N LEU A 396 -3.91 36.48 2.01
CA LEU A 396 -4.17 36.75 3.42
C LEU A 396 -3.56 38.09 3.85
N GLU A 397 -2.30 38.34 3.49
CA GLU A 397 -1.62 39.61 3.78
C GLU A 397 -2.31 40.80 3.10
N LYS A 398 -2.76 40.65 1.85
CA LYS A 398 -3.56 41.67 1.15
C LYS A 398 -4.85 42.03 1.87
N LYS A 399 -5.44 41.11 2.63
CA LYS A 399 -6.62 41.37 3.46
C LYS A 399 -6.29 41.82 4.90
N GLY A 400 -5.01 42.00 5.21
CA GLY A 400 -4.56 42.49 6.52
C GLY A 400 -4.47 41.40 7.60
N CYS A 401 -4.46 40.12 7.23
CA CYS A 401 -4.06 39.04 8.13
C CYS A 401 -2.53 39.01 8.27
N SER A 402 -2.05 38.51 9.41
CA SER A 402 -0.63 38.25 9.62
C SER A 402 -0.33 36.80 9.28
N VAL A 403 0.70 36.52 8.49
CA VAL A 403 1.06 35.15 8.11
C VAL A 403 2.48 34.84 8.59
N ILE A 404 2.67 33.66 9.18
CA ILE A 404 3.96 33.15 9.64
C ILE A 404 4.23 31.84 8.87
N ASN A 405 5.27 31.81 8.05
CA ASN A 405 5.70 30.61 7.34
C ASN A 405 6.92 30.04 8.06
N ALA A 406 6.82 28.84 8.61
CA ALA A 406 7.96 28.16 9.22
C ALA A 406 8.82 27.47 8.17
N SER A 407 10.02 27.04 8.59
CA SER A 407 10.91 26.20 7.78
C SER A 407 10.52 24.71 7.81
N GLY A 408 9.80 24.28 8.84
CA GLY A 408 9.38 22.89 9.06
C GLY A 408 8.07 22.80 9.82
N ASP A 409 8.05 21.98 10.87
CA ASP A 409 6.87 21.78 11.71
C ASP A 409 6.47 23.03 12.50
N THR A 410 5.18 23.36 12.53
CA THR A 410 4.68 24.60 13.13
C THR A 410 4.01 24.47 14.48
N ASP A 411 3.82 23.27 15.03
CA ASP A 411 3.02 23.08 16.26
C ASP A 411 3.53 23.97 17.41
N VAL A 412 4.86 24.09 17.56
CA VAL A 412 5.50 24.98 18.53
C VAL A 412 5.38 26.46 18.15
N ASP A 413 5.51 26.81 16.87
CA ASP A 413 5.43 28.20 16.40
C ASP A 413 4.01 28.75 16.51
N ILE A 414 3.00 27.92 16.27
CA ILE A 414 1.59 28.21 16.48
C ILE A 414 1.34 28.57 17.95
N VAL A 415 1.82 27.73 18.88
CA VAL A 415 1.63 27.95 20.32
C VAL A 415 2.41 29.18 20.79
N LYS A 416 3.67 29.35 20.36
CA LYS A 416 4.46 30.56 20.66
C LYS A 416 3.78 31.82 20.14
N ALA A 417 3.24 31.77 18.93
CA ALA A 417 2.48 32.87 18.37
C ALA A 417 1.25 33.16 19.24
N ALA A 418 0.48 32.15 19.64
CA ALA A 418 -0.69 32.32 20.52
C ALA A 418 -0.33 32.89 21.90
N VAL A 419 0.73 32.40 22.55
CA VAL A 419 1.19 32.83 23.88
C VAL A 419 1.75 34.25 23.84
N LYS A 420 2.66 34.57 22.91
CA LYS A 420 3.19 35.93 22.76
C LYS A 420 2.06 36.93 22.47
N ALA A 421 1.10 36.48 21.70
CA ALA A 421 -0.04 37.28 21.32
C ALA A 421 -0.95 37.51 22.56
N SER A 422 -1.11 36.55 23.47
CA SER A 422 -1.98 36.64 24.65
C SER A 422 -1.50 37.62 25.71
N GLU A 423 -0.21 38.01 25.71
CA GLU A 423 0.35 39.02 26.63
C GLU A 423 -0.37 40.38 26.58
N HIS A 424 -1.03 40.70 25.47
CA HIS A 424 -1.61 42.02 25.23
C HIS A 424 -3.12 42.02 25.04
N ARG A 425 -3.74 40.88 24.67
CA ARG A 425 -5.15 40.79 24.30
C ARG A 425 -5.69 39.38 24.56
N PRO A 426 -6.99 39.18 24.84
CA PRO A 426 -7.61 37.86 24.87
C PRO A 426 -7.56 37.18 23.49
N LYS A 427 -7.10 35.93 23.43
CA LYS A 427 -6.90 35.20 22.16
C LYS A 427 -7.42 33.79 22.18
N THR A 428 -7.79 33.33 20.99
CA THR A 428 -8.22 31.96 20.74
C THR A 428 -7.32 31.34 19.69
N LEU A 429 -6.70 30.22 20.06
CA LEU A 429 -5.98 29.36 19.14
C LEU A 429 -6.98 28.39 18.48
N ILE A 430 -6.98 28.31 17.16
CA ILE A 430 -7.81 27.38 16.39
C ILE A 430 -6.90 26.40 15.66
N GLY A 431 -7.04 25.12 15.97
CA GLY A 431 -6.38 24.01 15.30
C GLY A 431 -7.08 22.68 15.61
N GLU A 432 -6.81 21.67 14.80
CA GLU A 432 -7.40 20.33 14.95
C GLU A 432 -6.43 19.32 15.58
N ASP A 433 -5.15 19.66 15.69
CA ASP A 433 -4.15 18.78 16.27
C ASP A 433 -4.17 18.85 17.81
N THR A 434 -4.29 17.68 18.46
CA THR A 434 -4.20 17.52 19.92
C THR A 434 -2.86 17.98 20.49
N ASP A 435 -1.80 17.98 19.68
CA ASP A 435 -0.47 18.40 20.13
C ASP A 435 -0.48 19.88 20.53
N LEU A 436 -1.28 20.72 19.86
CA LEU A 436 -1.44 22.13 20.20
C LEU A 436 -2.01 22.32 21.62
N LEU A 437 -3.00 21.50 22.00
CA LEU A 437 -3.58 21.54 23.33
C LEU A 437 -2.57 21.13 24.39
N ILE A 438 -1.80 20.07 24.13
CA ILE A 438 -0.75 19.60 25.06
C ILE A 438 0.33 20.67 25.23
N LEU A 439 0.80 21.25 24.12
CA LEU A 439 1.83 22.28 24.11
C LEU A 439 1.39 23.56 24.82
N LEU A 440 0.09 23.88 24.87
CA LEU A 440 -0.42 25.02 25.65
C LEU A 440 -0.36 24.81 27.17
N PHE A 441 -0.24 23.57 27.65
CA PHE A 441 -0.09 23.28 29.09
C PHE A 441 1.36 23.35 29.58
N TYR A 442 2.33 23.41 28.67
CA TYR A 442 3.76 23.58 28.97
C TYR A 442 4.17 25.03 28.74
#